data_AF-A0A937B2F2-F1
#
_entry.id   AF-A0A937B2F2-F1
#
_cell.length_a   1.000
_cell.length_b   1.000
_cell.length_c   1.000
_cell.angle_alpha   90.00
_cell.angle_beta   90.00
_cell.angle_gamma   90.00
#
_symmetry.space_group_name_H-M   'P 1'
#
loop_
_entity.id
_entity.type
_entity.pdbx_description
1 polymer ?
#
loop_
_entity_poly.entity_id
_entity_poly.type
_entity_poly.pdbx_seq_one_letter_code
_entity_poly.pdbx_strand_id
1 'polypeptide(L)'
;LAPDTAIDVVGGPKAWRAQIYRLGNGLYADRLLLATTAAGDWKAALATARNWSPPELPVSGGDALKLGLKPGPKVGALIEEIEQWWIDGDFGADRAACLAELERRMPPA
;
A
#
# COMPACT_ATOMS: atom_id res chain seq x y z
N LEU A 1 -3.97 19.22 -1.67
CA LEU A 1 -4.00 18.39 -2.89
C LEU A 1 -5.32 17.66 -2.92
N ALA A 2 -6.12 17.78 -3.97
CA ALA A 2 -7.17 16.78 -4.17
C ALA A 2 -6.47 15.41 -4.28
N PRO A 3 -6.89 14.37 -3.55
CA PRO A 3 -6.36 13.05 -3.80
C PRO A 3 -6.64 12.73 -5.27
N ASP A 4 -5.66 12.21 -5.98
CA ASP A 4 -5.79 11.87 -7.39
C ASP A 4 -7.05 11.01 -7.57
N THR A 5 -8.08 11.60 -8.19
CA THR A 5 -9.40 10.99 -8.32
C THR A 5 -9.40 9.93 -9.43
N ALA A 6 -8.33 9.89 -10.24
CA ALA A 6 -8.21 9.00 -11.37
C ALA A 6 -7.94 7.56 -10.90
N ILE A 7 -8.82 6.64 -11.29
CA ILE A 7 -8.54 5.20 -11.17
C ILE A 7 -7.60 4.82 -12.31
N ASP A 8 -6.40 4.39 -11.97
CA ASP A 8 -5.50 3.81 -12.95
C ASP A 8 -5.92 2.37 -13.27
N VAL A 9 -6.60 2.21 -14.41
CA VAL A 9 -7.00 0.91 -14.97
C VAL A 9 -5.92 0.36 -15.91
N VAL A 10 -5.08 1.22 -16.48
CA VAL A 10 -4.07 0.83 -17.49
C VAL A 10 -2.84 0.20 -16.83
N GLY A 11 -2.48 0.61 -15.61
CA GLY A 11 -1.31 0.14 -14.86
C GLY A 11 -1.35 -1.33 -14.42
N GLY A 12 -2.45 -2.04 -14.67
CA GLY A 12 -2.55 -3.49 -14.44
C GLY A 12 -2.64 -3.92 -12.97
N PRO A 13 -2.58 -5.24 -12.70
CA PRO A 13 -2.94 -5.82 -11.40
C PRO A 13 -2.22 -5.23 -10.19
N LYS A 14 -0.92 -4.92 -10.30
CA LYS A 14 -0.14 -4.32 -9.21
C LYS A 14 -0.63 -2.90 -8.88
N ALA A 15 -0.85 -2.07 -9.91
CA ALA A 15 -1.35 -0.71 -9.72
C ALA A 15 -2.78 -0.72 -9.15
N TRP A 16 -3.61 -1.69 -9.55
CA TRP A 16 -4.94 -1.87 -8.99
C TRP A 16 -4.88 -2.22 -7.52
N ARG A 17 -4.08 -3.22 -7.12
CA ARG A 17 -3.91 -3.61 -5.72
C ARG A 17 -3.40 -2.45 -4.86
N ALA A 18 -2.43 -1.68 -5.35
CA ALA A 18 -1.93 -0.50 -4.64
C ALA A 18 -3.01 0.57 -4.42
N GLN A 19 -3.88 0.82 -5.40
CA GLN A 19 -5.00 1.76 -5.24
C GLN A 19 -6.11 1.20 -4.35
N ILE A 20 -6.44 -0.09 -4.50
CA ILE A 20 -7.42 -0.79 -3.66
C ILE A 20 -6.98 -0.76 -2.19
N TYR A 21 -5.70 -0.97 -1.91
CA TYR A 21 -5.15 -0.88 -0.56
C TYR A 21 -5.37 0.51 0.07
N ARG A 22 -5.11 1.58 -0.69
CA ARG A 22 -5.24 2.97 -0.20
C ARG A 22 -6.67 3.48 -0.10
N LEU A 23 -7.55 3.08 -1.03
CA LEU A 23 -8.93 3.57 -1.11
C LEU A 23 -9.94 2.65 -0.41
N GLY A 24 -9.60 1.39 -0.26
CA GLY A 24 -10.54 0.31 0.01
C GLY A 24 -11.24 -0.20 -1.24
N ASN A 25 -11.69 -1.46 -1.17
CA ASN A 25 -12.36 -2.17 -2.26
C ASN A 25 -13.60 -1.44 -2.81
N GLY A 26 -14.49 -0.98 -1.92
CA GLY A 26 -15.74 -0.33 -2.30
C GLY A 26 -15.52 0.97 -3.07
N LEU A 27 -14.73 1.88 -2.51
CA LEU A 27 -14.45 3.17 -3.14
C LEU A 27 -13.71 3.02 -4.48
N TYR A 28 -12.79 2.06 -4.57
CA TYR A 28 -12.13 1.74 -5.85
C TYR A 28 -13.17 1.26 -6.89
N ALA A 29 -14.05 0.32 -6.52
CA ALA A 29 -15.07 -0.20 -7.41
C ALA A 29 -16.08 0.88 -7.86
N ASP A 30 -16.53 1.73 -6.94
CA ASP A 30 -17.47 2.82 -7.24
C ASP A 30 -16.85 3.82 -8.23
N ARG A 31 -15.60 4.24 -7.99
CA ARG A 31 -14.89 5.15 -8.90
C ARG A 31 -14.63 4.52 -10.26
N LEU A 32 -14.31 3.23 -10.30
CA LEU A 32 -14.12 2.50 -11.55
C LEU A 32 -15.41 2.44 -12.38
N LEU A 33 -16.56 2.21 -11.73
CA LEU A 33 -17.87 2.18 -12.39
C LEU A 33 -18.31 3.56 -12.90
N LEU A 34 -17.89 4.63 -12.22
CA LEU A 34 -18.12 6.02 -12.66
C LEU A 34 -17.16 6.48 -13.76
N ALA A 35 -16.05 5.77 -13.99
CA ALA A 35 -15.06 6.11 -15.01
C ALA A 35 -15.57 5.71 -16.41
N THR A 36 -16.36 6.60 -17.03
CA THR A 36 -17.01 6.38 -18.34
C THR A 36 -16.04 6.20 -19.51
N THR A 37 -14.77 6.57 -19.35
CA THR A 37 -13.71 6.52 -20.37
C THR A 37 -12.57 5.56 -20.01
N ALA A 38 -12.77 4.66 -19.04
CA ALA A 38 -11.71 3.76 -18.57
C ALA A 38 -11.13 2.92 -19.73
N ALA A 39 -9.89 3.24 -20.11
CA ALA A 39 -9.09 2.41 -21.00
C ALA A 39 -8.44 1.26 -20.21
N GLY A 40 -8.21 0.12 -20.87
CA GLY A 40 -7.64 -1.07 -20.24
C GLY A 40 -8.70 -2.09 -19.78
N ASP A 41 -8.27 -3.08 -19.01
CA ASP A 41 -9.13 -4.19 -18.58
C ASP A 41 -9.89 -3.87 -17.29
N TRP A 42 -10.88 -2.98 -17.41
CA TRP A 42 -11.72 -2.58 -16.28
C TRP A 42 -12.49 -3.75 -15.67
N LYS A 43 -12.78 -4.82 -16.44
CA LYS A 43 -13.46 -6.02 -15.92
C LYS A 43 -12.54 -6.77 -14.96
N ALA A 44 -11.27 -6.97 -15.33
CA ALA A 44 -10.28 -7.57 -14.44
C ALA A 44 -9.95 -6.68 -13.23
N ALA A 45 -9.91 -5.35 -13.40
CA ALA A 45 -9.75 -4.41 -12.29
C ALA A 45 -10.91 -4.52 -11.29
N LEU A 46 -12.16 -4.55 -11.78
CA LEU A 46 -13.35 -4.72 -10.94
C LEU A 46 -13.37 -6.10 -10.25
N ALA A 47 -12.97 -7.16 -10.95
CA ALA A 47 -12.83 -8.48 -10.35
C ALA A 47 -11.77 -8.51 -9.24
N THR A 48 -10.66 -7.78 -9.43
CA THR A 48 -9.62 -7.65 -8.40
C THR A 48 -10.19 -6.96 -7.16
N ALA A 49 -10.89 -5.84 -7.32
CA ALA A 49 -11.53 -5.12 -6.21
C ALA A 49 -12.65 -5.90 -5.49
N ARG A 50 -13.20 -6.95 -6.10
CA ARG A 50 -14.22 -7.80 -5.47
C ARG A 50 -13.63 -8.99 -4.74
N ASN A 51 -12.49 -9.50 -5.21
CA ASN A 51 -11.97 -10.80 -4.79
C ASN A 51 -10.65 -10.71 -4.02
N TRP A 52 -9.92 -9.59 -4.13
CA TRP A 52 -8.66 -9.40 -3.42
C TRP A 52 -8.90 -8.71 -2.08
N SER A 53 -8.44 -9.35 -1.00
CA SER A 53 -8.41 -8.76 0.33
C SER A 53 -7.04 -8.12 0.56
N PRO A 54 -6.96 -6.80 0.74
CA PRO A 54 -5.71 -6.13 1.09
C PRO A 54 -5.11 -6.76 2.36
N PRO A 55 -3.85 -7.21 2.32
CA PRO A 55 -3.17 -7.71 3.51
C PRO A 55 -2.88 -6.57 4.49
N GLU A 56 -2.69 -6.88 5.76
CA GLU A 56 -2.19 -5.90 6.74
C GLU A 56 -0.67 -5.81 6.69
N LEU A 57 -0.12 -4.61 6.93
CA LEU A 57 1.32 -4.43 7.02
C LEU A 57 1.91 -5.34 8.13
N PRO A 58 2.94 -6.15 7.86
CA PRO A 58 3.41 -7.17 8.83
C PRO A 58 4.17 -6.60 10.03
N VAL A 59 4.43 -5.29 10.05
CA VAL A 59 5.22 -4.59 11.06
C VAL A 59 4.50 -3.33 11.52
N SER A 60 4.84 -2.89 12.72
CA SER A 60 4.20 -1.77 13.42
C SER A 60 5.23 -0.80 13.97
N GLY A 61 4.78 0.39 14.38
CA GLY A 61 5.64 1.33 15.11
C GLY A 61 6.25 0.72 16.38
N GLY A 62 5.56 -0.23 17.02
CA GLY A 62 6.09 -0.96 18.17
C GLY A 62 7.33 -1.81 17.84
N ASP A 63 7.46 -2.29 16.61
CA ASP A 63 8.66 -3.00 16.16
C ASP A 63 9.84 -2.02 16.00
N ALA A 64 9.60 -0.83 15.45
CA ALA A 64 10.63 0.21 15.35
C ALA A 64 11.13 0.65 16.74
N LEU A 65 10.23 0.78 17.72
CA LEU A 65 10.60 1.07 19.11
C LEU A 65 11.45 -0.04 19.73
N LYS A 66 11.12 -1.32 19.49
CA LYS A 66 11.90 -2.47 19.97
C LYS A 66 13.31 -2.53 19.35
N LEU A 67 13.47 -2.06 18.12
CA LEU A 67 14.77 -1.93 17.46
C LEU A 67 15.59 -0.73 17.97
N GLY A 68 15.03 0.11 18.85
CA GLY A 68 15.74 1.20 19.51
C GLY A 68 15.45 2.59 18.94
N LEU A 69 14.49 2.72 18.01
CA LEU A 69 14.05 4.04 17.56
C LEU A 69 13.36 4.79 18.71
N LYS A 70 13.76 6.04 18.95
CA LYS A 70 13.16 6.87 20.00
C LYS A 70 11.70 7.23 19.63
N PRO A 71 10.76 7.22 20.60
CA PRO A 71 9.38 7.64 20.36
C PRO A 71 9.30 9.05 19.77
N GLY A 72 8.42 9.23 18.77
CA GLY A 72 8.18 10.52 18.13
C GLY A 72 7.69 10.38 16.68
N PRO A 73 7.47 11.51 15.98
CA PRO A 73 6.95 11.51 14.60
C PRO A 73 7.76 10.69 13.60
N LYS A 74 9.07 10.52 13.86
CA LYS A 74 9.97 9.70 13.05
C LYS A 74 9.57 8.22 13.00
N VAL A 75 8.90 7.70 14.04
CA VAL A 75 8.40 6.31 14.05
C VAL A 75 7.33 6.14 12.98
N GLY A 76 6.35 7.04 12.94
CA GLY A 76 5.29 7.02 11.93
C GLY A 76 5.85 7.17 10.51
N ALA A 77 6.72 8.16 10.30
CA ALA A 77 7.35 8.40 9.00
C ALA A 77 8.11 7.16 8.49
N LEU A 78 8.88 6.50 9.36
CA LEU A 78 9.61 5.29 8.96
C LEU A 78 8.66 4.12 8.64
N ILE A 79 7.55 3.97 9.39
CA ILE A 79 6.55 2.93 9.10
C ILE A 79 5.84 3.22 7.77
N GLU A 80 5.49 4.46 7.48
CA GLU A 80 4.93 4.88 6.18
C GLU A 80 5.89 4.57 5.02
N GLU A 81 7.19 4.81 5.21
CA GLU A 81 8.21 4.47 4.22
C GLU A 81 8.32 2.96 3.96
N ILE A 82 8.18 2.14 5.01
CA ILE A 82 8.16 0.68 4.89
C ILE A 82 6.88 0.20 4.22
N GLU A 83 5.74 0.77 4.57
CA GLU A 83 4.45 0.47 3.94
C GLU A 83 4.49 0.78 2.44
N GLN A 84 5.01 1.95 2.05
CA GLN A 84 5.14 2.32 0.66
C GLN A 84 6.07 1.37 -0.11
N TRP A 85 7.20 0.99 0.47
CA TRP A 85 8.10 -0.01 -0.12
C TRP A 85 7.45 -1.38 -0.27
N TRP A 86 6.65 -1.79 0.72
CA TRP A 86 5.94 -3.07 0.69
C TRP A 86 4.85 -3.08 -0.39
N ILE A 87 4.11 -1.98 -0.55
CA ILE A 87 3.17 -1.76 -1.65
C ILE A 87 3.90 -1.80 -3.00
N ASP A 88 5.08 -1.16 -3.10
CA ASP A 88 5.90 -1.19 -4.31
C ASP A 88 6.48 -2.58 -4.60
N GLY A 89 6.62 -3.43 -3.59
CA GLY A 89 6.91 -4.85 -3.69
C GLY A 89 5.69 -5.73 -3.98
N ASP A 90 4.53 -5.12 -4.27
CA ASP A 90 3.25 -5.81 -4.51
C ASP A 90 2.85 -6.71 -3.34
N PHE A 91 3.07 -6.24 -2.11
CA PHE A 91 2.71 -6.92 -0.87
C PHE A 91 3.43 -8.25 -0.64
N GLY A 92 4.52 -8.52 -1.39
CA GLY A 92 5.22 -9.79 -1.37
C GLY A 92 6.20 -9.99 -0.21
N ALA A 93 6.59 -8.93 0.50
CA ALA A 93 7.52 -9.05 1.61
C ALA A 93 6.80 -9.57 2.85
N ASP A 94 7.40 -10.56 3.52
CA ASP A 94 6.92 -11.08 4.79
C ASP A 94 7.40 -10.24 5.98
N ARG A 95 7.04 -10.65 7.19
CA ARG A 95 7.44 -9.96 8.41
C ARG A 95 8.96 -9.89 8.60
N ALA A 96 9.70 -10.94 8.23
CA ALA A 96 11.15 -10.94 8.39
C ALA A 96 11.81 -9.94 7.42
N ALA A 97 11.35 -9.91 6.17
CA ALA A 97 11.80 -8.95 5.17
C ALA A 97 11.45 -7.51 5.56
N CYS A 98 10.23 -7.26 6.06
CA CYS A 98 9.84 -5.93 6.53
C CYS A 98 10.66 -5.46 7.73
N LEU A 99 11.00 -6.35 8.67
CA LEU A 99 11.87 -6.00 9.81
C LEU A 99 13.30 -5.71 9.38
N ALA A 100 13.86 -6.51 8.47
CA ALA A 100 15.21 -6.27 7.95
C ALA A 100 15.28 -4.93 7.20
N GLU A 101 14.25 -4.60 6.42
CA GLU A 101 14.17 -3.32 5.72
C GLU A 101 13.97 -2.15 6.68
N LEU A 102 13.20 -2.34 7.74
CA LEU A 102 13.04 -1.36 8.82
C LEU A 102 14.38 -1.04 9.48
N GLU A 103 15.13 -2.07 9.90
CA GLU A 103 16.46 -1.92 10.50
C GLU A 103 17.45 -1.24 9.54
N ARG A 104 17.43 -1.60 8.25
CA ARG A 104 18.29 -1.00 7.22
C ARG A 104 18.07 0.51 7.05
N ARG A 105 16.85 0.99 7.28
CA ARG A 105 16.48 2.40 7.14
C ARG A 105 16.58 3.20 8.43
N MET A 106 16.83 2.54 9.56
CA MET A 106 16.98 3.25 10.83
C MET A 106 18.20 4.19 10.79
N PRO A 107 18.05 5.43 11.29
CA PRO A 107 19.20 6.30 11.47
C PRO A 107 20.15 5.69 12.52
N PRO A 108 21.48 5.90 12.38
CA PRO A 108 22.41 5.50 13.42
C PRO A 108 22.05 6.17 14.76
N ALA A 109 22.27 5.42 15.85
CA ALA A 109 21.91 5.79 17.22
C ALA A 109 22.63 7.06 17.72
#